data_AF-A0A6L9M421-F1
#
_entry.id   AF-A0A6L9M421-F1
#
_cell.length_a   1.000
_cell.length_b   1.000
_cell.length_c   1.000
_cell.angle_alpha   90.00
_cell.angle_beta   90.00
_cell.angle_gamma   90.00
#
_symmetry.space_group_name_H-M   'P 1'
#
loop_
_entity.id
_entity.type
_entity.pdbx_description
1 polymer ?
#
loop_
_entity_poly.entity_id
_entity_poly.type
_entity_poly.pdbx_seq_one_letter_code
_entity_poly.pdbx_strand_id
1 'polypeptide(L)'
;MIFNAMALAGGGWKKAAFGLGAVILMAVLVALAAWRGYRAGYAASDLERQAEVAAIRASHSQALATAEATARQRLETVTAHAHNIERQYLAAKKTIAKQSQELTNQRIAHASQDVDTADGTCRFGPEWVCAYNAALGTDNSCDPLSRTASGSVGENGTTQAVDTGILQGGPAVTPEDILAHARDYGQWARAMQAQCNALIDWATGLQAKEVRP
;
A
#
# COMPACT_ATOMS: atom_id res chain seq x y z
N MET A 1 93.16 -80.54 -21.81
CA MET A 1 92.07 -80.43 -20.82
C MET A 1 90.84 -79.88 -21.52
N ILE A 2 89.78 -80.69 -21.51
CA ILE A 2 88.35 -80.35 -21.62
C ILE A 2 87.81 -79.93 -23.00
N PHE A 3 87.27 -80.93 -23.70
CA PHE A 3 86.21 -80.86 -24.72
C PHE A 3 84.82 -80.97 -24.03
N ASN A 4 83.76 -80.55 -24.72
CA ASN A 4 82.31 -80.71 -24.42
C ASN A 4 81.72 -79.83 -23.29
N ALA A 5 80.48 -79.36 -23.32
CA ALA A 5 79.25 -79.63 -24.08
C ALA A 5 78.47 -78.27 -24.18
N MET A 6 77.47 -78.01 -25.01
CA MET A 6 76.22 -78.76 -25.15
C MET A 6 75.39 -78.06 -26.24
N ALA A 7 75.08 -78.79 -27.31
CA ALA A 7 73.97 -78.48 -28.20
C ALA A 7 72.67 -79.01 -27.56
N LEU A 8 71.58 -78.24 -27.60
CA LEU A 8 70.14 -78.59 -27.41
C LEU A 8 69.39 -77.25 -27.22
N ALA A 9 68.25 -76.91 -27.81
CA ALA A 9 67.24 -77.63 -28.57
C ALA A 9 66.35 -76.61 -29.30
N GLY A 10 66.18 -76.75 -30.62
CA GLY A 10 65.18 -75.98 -31.39
C GLY A 10 63.80 -76.62 -31.27
N GLY A 11 62.87 -76.01 -30.52
CA GLY A 11 61.47 -76.47 -30.48
C GLY A 11 60.59 -75.90 -29.38
N GLY A 12 61.14 -75.50 -28.23
CA GLY A 12 60.37 -75.03 -27.07
C GLY A 12 59.75 -73.64 -27.22
N TRP A 13 60.40 -72.73 -27.94
CA TRP A 13 59.97 -71.32 -28.01
C TRP A 13 58.65 -71.13 -28.77
N LYS A 14 58.38 -71.94 -29.82
CA LYS A 14 57.13 -71.87 -30.57
C LYS A 14 55.92 -72.25 -29.69
N LYS A 15 56.04 -73.30 -28.86
CA LYS A 15 54.96 -73.73 -27.95
C LYS A 15 54.71 -72.71 -26.82
N ALA A 16 55.78 -72.10 -26.29
CA ALA A 16 55.67 -71.02 -25.31
C ALA A 16 54.98 -69.77 -25.90
N ALA A 17 55.31 -69.39 -27.14
CA ALA A 17 54.67 -68.28 -27.83
C ALA A 17 53.17 -68.52 -28.11
N PHE A 18 52.79 -69.74 -28.51
CA PHE A 18 51.37 -70.10 -28.68
C PHE A 18 50.59 -70.11 -27.35
N GLY A 19 51.20 -70.58 -26.26
CA GLY A 19 50.58 -70.54 -24.93
C GLY A 19 50.34 -69.12 -24.42
N LEU A 20 51.31 -68.22 -24.64
CA LEU A 20 51.20 -66.81 -24.24
C LEU A 20 50.13 -66.08 -25.07
N GLY A 21 50.04 -66.37 -26.38
CA GLY A 21 48.98 -65.85 -27.24
C GLY A 21 47.57 -66.29 -26.81
N ALA A 22 47.40 -67.54 -26.40
CA ALA A 22 46.11 -68.05 -25.91
C ALA A 22 45.66 -67.38 -24.59
N VAL A 23 46.60 -67.11 -23.68
CA VAL A 23 46.32 -66.39 -22.41
C VAL A 23 45.91 -64.95 -22.67
N ILE A 24 46.61 -64.25 -23.58
CA ILE A 24 46.25 -62.88 -23.98
C ILE A 24 44.85 -62.85 -24.61
N LEU A 25 44.55 -63.80 -25.51
CA LEU A 25 43.23 -63.92 -26.12
C LEU A 25 42.12 -64.11 -25.06
N MET A 26 42.34 -65.01 -24.10
CA MET A 26 41.40 -65.21 -22.99
C MET A 26 41.21 -63.96 -22.13
N ALA A 27 42.30 -63.25 -21.80
CA ALA A 27 42.22 -62.00 -21.05
C ALA A 27 41.43 -60.93 -21.80
N VAL A 28 41.62 -60.81 -23.12
CA VAL A 28 40.86 -59.88 -23.97
C VAL A 28 39.38 -60.26 -24.02
N LEU A 29 39.05 -61.55 -24.15
CA LEU A 29 37.66 -62.01 -24.15
C LEU A 29 36.96 -61.73 -22.81
N VAL A 30 37.63 -61.96 -21.69
CA VAL A 30 37.10 -61.64 -20.36
C VAL A 30 36.91 -60.13 -20.19
N ALA A 31 37.89 -59.32 -20.64
CA ALA A 31 37.78 -57.86 -20.57
C ALA A 31 36.62 -57.33 -21.43
N LEU A 32 36.41 -57.88 -22.64
CA LEU A 32 35.28 -57.51 -23.50
C LEU A 32 33.94 -57.91 -22.90
N ALA A 33 33.84 -59.10 -22.30
CA ALA A 33 32.63 -59.55 -21.61
C ALA A 33 32.31 -58.66 -20.41
N ALA A 34 33.31 -58.37 -19.57
CA ALA A 34 33.17 -57.48 -18.42
C ALA A 34 32.78 -56.05 -18.86
N TRP A 35 33.39 -55.52 -19.93
CA TRP A 35 33.06 -54.20 -20.45
C TRP A 35 31.62 -54.12 -20.97
N ARG A 36 31.16 -55.14 -21.72
CA ARG A 36 29.76 -55.17 -22.19
C ARG A 36 28.77 -55.25 -21.03
N GLY A 37 29.04 -56.10 -20.05
CA GLY A 37 28.20 -56.21 -18.84
C GLY A 37 28.14 -54.91 -18.05
N TYR A 38 29.29 -54.26 -17.85
CA TYR A 38 29.38 -52.98 -17.15
C TYR A 38 28.62 -51.87 -17.88
N ARG A 39 28.76 -51.76 -19.22
CA ARG A 39 28.01 -50.75 -20.00
C ARG A 39 26.51 -51.00 -19.98
N ALA A 40 26.08 -52.26 -20.09
CA ALA A 40 24.66 -52.61 -20.07
C ALA A 40 24.03 -52.32 -18.69
N GLY A 41 24.71 -52.69 -17.61
CA GLY A 41 24.26 -52.39 -16.25
C GLY A 41 24.22 -50.90 -15.96
N TYR A 42 25.28 -50.16 -16.34
CA TYR A 42 25.33 -48.71 -16.14
C TYR A 42 24.22 -47.98 -16.89
N ALA A 43 23.95 -48.38 -18.15
CA ALA A 43 22.86 -47.78 -18.93
C ALA A 43 21.48 -48.04 -18.32
N ALA A 44 21.24 -49.24 -17.78
CA ALA A 44 19.98 -49.56 -17.10
C ALA A 44 19.80 -48.72 -15.82
N SER A 45 20.84 -48.65 -14.97
CA SER A 45 20.79 -47.86 -13.73
C SER A 45 20.70 -46.35 -13.97
N ASP A 46 21.29 -45.84 -15.06
CA ASP A 46 21.21 -44.42 -15.40
C ASP A 46 19.79 -44.02 -15.83
N LEU A 47 19.08 -44.88 -16.58
CA LEU A 47 17.68 -44.65 -16.93
C LEU A 47 16.76 -44.60 -15.70
N GLU A 48 16.93 -45.54 -14.77
CA GLU A 48 16.17 -45.56 -13.51
C GLU A 48 16.43 -44.31 -12.68
N ARG A 49 17.71 -43.92 -12.55
CA ARG A 49 18.09 -42.69 -11.83
C ARG A 49 17.52 -41.44 -12.49
N GLN A 50 17.56 -41.35 -13.82
CA GLN A 50 16.98 -40.21 -14.54
C GLN A 50 15.47 -40.13 -14.35
N ALA A 51 14.77 -41.27 -14.37
CA ALA A 51 13.33 -41.33 -14.10
C ALA A 51 12.98 -40.89 -12.68
N GLU A 52 13.75 -41.33 -11.68
CA GLU A 52 13.57 -40.92 -10.29
C GLU A 52 13.82 -39.42 -10.10
N VAL A 53 14.91 -38.89 -10.66
CA VAL A 53 15.22 -37.46 -10.61
C VAL A 53 14.15 -36.64 -11.33
N ALA A 54 13.64 -37.11 -12.46
CA ALA A 54 12.54 -36.46 -13.17
C ALA A 54 11.26 -36.44 -12.32
N ALA A 55 10.93 -37.55 -11.66
CA ALA A 55 9.76 -37.65 -10.77
C ALA A 55 9.89 -36.71 -9.55
N ILE A 56 11.07 -36.64 -8.91
CA ILE A 56 11.33 -35.72 -7.80
C ILE A 56 11.25 -34.26 -8.25
N ARG A 57 11.79 -33.94 -9.43
CA ARG A 57 11.69 -32.57 -9.98
C ARG A 57 10.24 -32.20 -10.32
N ALA A 58 9.46 -33.14 -10.85
CA ALA A 58 8.06 -32.93 -11.17
C ALA A 58 7.21 -32.73 -9.91
N SER A 59 7.44 -33.52 -8.85
CA SER A 59 6.72 -33.35 -7.58
C SER A 59 7.09 -32.03 -6.90
N HIS A 60 8.37 -31.64 -6.94
CA HIS A 60 8.81 -30.36 -6.40
C HIS A 60 8.23 -29.17 -7.19
N SER A 61 8.22 -29.22 -8.53
CA SER A 61 7.63 -28.15 -9.34
C SER A 61 6.12 -28.03 -9.10
N GLN A 62 5.42 -29.16 -8.94
CA GLN A 62 4.01 -29.17 -8.59
C GLN A 62 3.76 -28.59 -7.19
N ALA A 63 4.59 -28.95 -6.20
CA ALA A 63 4.49 -28.41 -4.84
C ALA A 63 4.77 -26.89 -4.79
N LEU A 64 5.73 -26.40 -5.58
CA LEU A 64 5.99 -24.97 -5.70
C LEU A 64 4.82 -24.25 -6.38
N ALA A 65 4.28 -24.81 -7.47
CA ALA A 65 3.14 -24.22 -8.16
C ALA A 65 1.89 -24.13 -7.27
N THR A 66 1.61 -25.15 -6.45
CA THR A 66 0.49 -25.12 -5.51
C THR A 66 0.72 -24.16 -4.35
N ALA A 67 1.96 -24.06 -3.85
CA ALA A 67 2.33 -23.08 -2.84
C ALA A 67 2.19 -21.64 -3.36
N GLU A 68 2.67 -21.35 -4.57
CA GLU A 68 2.50 -20.05 -5.23
C GLU A 68 1.03 -19.72 -5.47
N ALA A 69 0.23 -20.67 -5.98
CA ALA A 69 -1.20 -20.47 -6.19
C ALA A 69 -1.92 -20.14 -4.87
N THR A 70 -1.59 -20.87 -3.80
CA THR A 70 -2.16 -20.63 -2.47
C THR A 70 -1.74 -19.26 -1.92
N ALA A 71 -0.47 -18.88 -2.09
CA ALA A 71 0.04 -17.58 -1.67
C ALA A 71 -0.67 -16.43 -2.43
N ARG A 72 -0.84 -16.56 -3.75
CA ARG A 72 -1.58 -15.59 -4.57
C ARG A 72 -3.04 -15.48 -4.14
N GLN A 73 -3.72 -16.60 -3.93
CA GLN A 73 -5.10 -16.59 -3.46
C GLN A 73 -5.24 -15.90 -2.10
N ARG A 74 -4.31 -16.10 -1.17
CA ARG A 74 -4.33 -15.39 0.13
C ARG A 74 -4.13 -13.88 -0.04
N LEU A 75 -3.27 -13.46 -0.95
CA LEU A 75 -3.10 -12.03 -1.24
C LEU A 75 -4.37 -11.44 -1.88
N GLU A 76 -4.99 -12.16 -2.81
CA GLU A 76 -6.25 -11.74 -3.44
C GLU A 76 -7.41 -11.64 -2.43
N THR A 77 -7.52 -12.58 -1.49
CA THR A 77 -8.59 -12.52 -0.47
C THR A 77 -8.37 -11.37 0.52
N VAL A 78 -7.14 -11.15 0.96
CA VAL A 78 -6.80 -10.04 1.86
C VAL A 78 -7.03 -8.69 1.17
N THR A 79 -6.60 -8.55 -0.08
CA THR A 79 -6.82 -7.31 -0.85
C THR A 79 -8.30 -7.07 -1.13
N ALA A 80 -9.06 -8.09 -1.52
CA ALA A 80 -10.50 -7.97 -1.72
C ALA A 80 -11.24 -7.58 -0.43
N HIS A 81 -10.84 -8.14 0.72
CA HIS A 81 -11.39 -7.75 2.01
C HIS A 81 -11.02 -6.30 2.36
N ALA A 82 -9.76 -5.90 2.16
CA ALA A 82 -9.31 -4.53 2.42
C ALA A 82 -10.12 -3.52 1.60
N HIS A 83 -10.29 -3.77 0.30
CA HIS A 83 -11.11 -2.92 -0.59
C HIS A 83 -12.59 -2.90 -0.20
N ASN A 84 -13.12 -3.99 0.38
CA ASN A 84 -14.49 -3.99 0.88
C ASN A 84 -14.63 -3.05 2.10
N ILE A 85 -13.74 -3.17 3.08
CA ILE A 85 -13.72 -2.32 4.26
C ILE A 85 -13.51 -0.85 3.89
N GLU A 86 -12.59 -0.57 2.98
CA GLU A 86 -12.36 0.79 2.48
C GLU A 86 -13.62 1.38 1.85
N ARG A 87 -14.31 0.62 0.99
CA ARG A 87 -15.58 1.07 0.40
C ARG A 87 -16.65 1.34 1.45
N GLN A 88 -16.80 0.45 2.43
CA GLN A 88 -17.76 0.65 3.52
C GLN A 88 -17.41 1.89 4.35
N TYR A 89 -16.13 2.08 4.67
CA TYR A 89 -15.65 3.24 5.41
C TYR A 89 -15.87 4.54 4.64
N LEU A 90 -15.53 4.58 3.35
CA LEU A 90 -15.76 5.75 2.50
C LEU A 90 -17.25 6.06 2.34
N ALA A 91 -18.10 5.02 2.19
CA ALA A 91 -19.55 5.19 2.14
C ALA A 91 -20.11 5.74 3.46
N ALA A 92 -19.70 5.18 4.60
CA ALA A 92 -20.12 5.65 5.92
C ALA A 92 -19.67 7.11 6.15
N LYS A 93 -18.41 7.44 5.82
CA LYS A 93 -17.88 8.80 5.91
C LYS A 93 -18.69 9.79 5.07
N LYS A 94 -19.07 9.41 3.85
CA LYS A 94 -19.90 10.23 2.96
C LYS A 94 -21.31 10.45 3.54
N THR A 95 -21.91 9.40 4.10
CA THR A 95 -23.23 9.50 4.75
C THR A 95 -23.20 10.43 5.97
N ILE A 96 -22.21 10.26 6.85
CA ILE A 96 -22.04 11.12 8.03
C ILE A 96 -21.80 12.57 7.61
N ALA A 97 -20.95 12.80 6.60
CA ALA A 97 -20.72 14.15 6.07
C ALA A 97 -22.02 14.77 5.53
N LYS A 98 -22.82 14.02 4.78
CA LYS A 98 -24.11 14.48 4.27
C LYS A 98 -25.10 14.81 5.39
N GLN A 99 -25.22 13.94 6.40
CA GLN A 99 -26.10 14.15 7.55
C GLN A 99 -25.67 15.36 8.38
N SER A 100 -24.37 15.52 8.63
CA SER A 100 -23.82 16.68 9.33
C SER A 100 -24.07 17.97 8.55
N GLN A 101 -23.91 17.94 7.22
CA GLN A 101 -24.20 19.09 6.37
C GLN A 101 -25.68 19.48 6.42
N GLU A 102 -26.58 18.51 6.34
CA GLU A 102 -28.03 18.73 6.43
C GLU A 102 -28.43 19.36 7.76
N LEU A 103 -27.98 18.78 8.89
CA LEU A 103 -28.22 19.34 10.22
C LEU A 103 -27.67 20.76 10.36
N THR A 104 -26.50 21.02 9.77
CA THR A 104 -25.89 22.35 9.81
C THR A 104 -26.72 23.35 9.00
N ASN A 105 -27.20 22.95 7.81
CA ASN A 105 -28.05 23.80 6.98
C ASN A 105 -29.38 24.12 7.67
N GLN A 106 -30.00 23.14 8.34
CA GLN A 106 -31.21 23.35 9.14
C GLN A 106 -30.98 24.34 10.29
N ARG A 107 -29.84 24.25 10.99
CA ARG A 107 -29.47 25.21 12.04
C ARG A 107 -29.25 26.61 11.48
N ILE A 108 -28.59 26.74 10.33
CA ILE A 108 -28.39 28.05 9.65
C ILE A 108 -29.74 28.64 9.26
N ALA A 109 -30.63 27.85 8.67
CA ALA A 109 -31.97 28.29 8.29
C ALA A 109 -32.78 28.74 9.52
N HIS A 110 -32.71 27.99 10.63
CA HIS A 110 -33.40 28.37 11.86
C HIS A 110 -32.81 29.66 12.47
N ALA A 111 -31.49 29.77 12.57
CA ALA A 111 -30.83 30.96 13.11
C ALA A 111 -31.09 32.23 12.28
N SER A 112 -31.38 32.07 10.98
CA SER A 112 -31.66 33.18 10.06
C SER A 112 -33.11 33.63 10.05
N GLN A 113 -34.04 32.87 10.67
CA GLN A 113 -35.44 33.28 10.84
C GLN A 113 -35.59 34.47 11.80
N ASP A 114 -34.67 34.63 12.75
CA ASP A 114 -34.64 35.72 13.75
C ASP A 114 -33.88 36.97 13.27
N VAL A 115 -33.86 37.22 11.96
CA VAL A 115 -33.26 38.45 11.39
C VAL A 115 -34.37 39.45 11.11
N ASP A 116 -34.47 40.46 11.97
CA ASP A 116 -35.44 41.54 11.82
C ASP A 116 -34.87 42.62 10.90
N THR A 117 -35.67 43.03 9.91
CA THR A 117 -35.35 44.12 8.99
C THR A 117 -36.34 45.26 9.19
N ALA A 118 -36.57 45.66 10.44
CA ALA A 118 -37.32 46.85 10.77
C ALA A 118 -36.47 48.12 10.57
N ASP A 119 -37.08 49.18 10.03
CA ASP A 119 -36.51 50.53 9.95
C ASP A 119 -35.21 50.69 9.12
N GLY A 120 -34.97 49.81 8.14
CA GLY A 120 -33.77 49.87 7.29
C GLY A 120 -32.47 49.49 8.01
N THR A 121 -32.56 48.95 9.24
CA THR A 121 -31.42 48.40 9.99
C THR A 121 -31.59 46.88 10.13
N CYS A 122 -30.65 46.11 9.60
CA CYS A 122 -30.64 44.66 9.81
C CYS A 122 -30.19 44.34 11.25
N ARG A 123 -31.09 43.74 12.05
CA ARG A 123 -30.76 43.24 13.39
C ARG A 123 -30.69 41.72 13.36
N PHE A 124 -29.51 41.18 13.66
CA PHE A 124 -29.28 39.74 13.74
C PHE A 124 -29.57 39.24 15.16
N GLY A 125 -30.38 38.17 15.26
CA GLY A 125 -30.64 37.51 16.53
C GLY A 125 -29.39 36.91 17.19
N PRO A 126 -29.42 36.67 18.51
CA PRO A 126 -28.27 36.13 19.25
C PRO A 126 -27.81 34.76 18.76
N GLU A 127 -28.74 33.91 18.29
CA GLU A 127 -28.41 32.59 17.71
C GLU A 127 -27.65 32.72 16.40
N TRP A 128 -28.00 33.71 15.56
CA TRP A 128 -27.29 34.01 14.32
C TRP A 128 -25.86 34.46 14.60
N VAL A 129 -25.68 35.39 15.55
CA VAL A 129 -24.36 35.89 15.95
C VAL A 129 -23.51 34.77 16.55
N CYS A 130 -24.11 33.88 17.34
CA CYS A 130 -23.37 32.75 17.89
C CYS A 130 -22.92 31.76 16.79
N ALA A 131 -23.79 31.44 15.83
CA ALA A 131 -23.46 30.60 14.69
C ALA A 131 -22.33 31.21 13.83
N TYR A 132 -22.35 32.52 13.63
CA TYR A 132 -21.32 33.25 12.90
C TYR A 132 -19.95 33.21 13.61
N ASN A 133 -19.93 33.51 14.92
CA ASN A 133 -18.71 33.47 15.73
C ASN A 133 -18.12 32.05 15.83
N ALA A 134 -18.99 31.04 15.98
CA ALA A 134 -18.57 29.64 15.97
C ALA A 134 -17.98 29.22 14.62
N ALA A 135 -18.51 29.73 13.49
CA ALA A 135 -17.97 29.46 12.16
C ALA A 135 -16.53 30.01 12.01
N LEU A 136 -16.28 31.21 12.53
CA LEU A 136 -14.97 31.87 12.55
C LEU A 136 -13.99 31.26 13.56
N GLY A 137 -14.45 30.41 14.48
CA GLY A 137 -13.61 29.75 15.48
C GLY A 137 -13.27 30.62 16.69
N THR A 138 -14.10 31.63 17.00
CA THR A 138 -14.01 32.36 18.26
C THR A 138 -14.83 31.62 19.32
N ASP A 139 -14.20 31.24 20.44
CA ASP A 139 -14.72 30.37 21.51
C ASP A 139 -15.85 30.98 22.38
N ASN A 140 -16.80 31.68 21.76
CA ASN A 140 -17.97 32.19 22.45
C ASN A 140 -19.00 31.06 22.51
N SER A 141 -18.96 30.25 23.58
CA SER A 141 -19.94 29.22 23.85
C SER A 141 -21.36 29.81 23.76
N CYS A 142 -22.22 29.21 22.92
CA CYS A 142 -23.66 29.50 22.83
C CYS A 142 -24.41 29.04 24.08
N ASP A 143 -23.85 29.29 25.26
CA ASP A 143 -24.48 29.01 26.53
C ASP A 143 -25.40 30.19 26.86
N PRO A 144 -26.72 30.00 26.92
CA PRO A 144 -27.66 31.06 27.28
C PRO A 144 -27.44 31.59 28.70
N LEU A 145 -26.65 30.90 29.55
CA LEU A 145 -26.26 31.33 30.89
C LEU A 145 -24.93 32.12 30.93
N SER A 146 -24.14 32.07 29.86
CA SER A 146 -22.96 32.94 29.67
C SER A 146 -23.33 34.32 29.12
N ARG A 147 -24.63 34.69 29.18
CA ARG A 147 -25.25 35.93 28.70
C ARG A 147 -24.89 37.17 29.52
N THR A 148 -23.62 37.27 29.90
CA THR A 148 -23.03 38.46 30.54
C THR A 148 -21.70 38.83 29.90
N ALA A 149 -21.55 38.63 28.60
CA ALA A 149 -20.57 39.39 27.82
C ALA A 149 -21.26 40.66 27.28
N SER A 150 -21.65 41.55 28.19
CA SER A 150 -21.81 42.97 27.85
C SER A 150 -20.41 43.52 27.60
N GLY A 151 -19.86 43.26 26.42
CA GLY A 151 -18.71 44.01 25.93
C GLY A 151 -19.20 45.40 25.60
N SER A 152 -18.68 46.41 26.30
CA SER A 152 -18.91 47.81 25.96
C SER A 152 -18.70 47.99 24.46
N VAL A 153 -19.75 48.40 23.75
CA VAL A 153 -19.64 48.88 22.38
C VAL A 153 -18.68 50.06 22.44
N GLY A 154 -17.45 49.87 21.96
CA GLY A 154 -16.59 50.98 21.64
C GLY A 154 -17.34 51.81 20.61
N GLU A 155 -17.50 53.10 20.90
CA GLU A 155 -18.16 54.06 20.02
C GLU A 155 -17.37 54.15 18.72
N ASN A 156 -17.72 53.31 17.75
CA ASN A 156 -17.20 53.40 16.40
C ASN A 156 -17.81 54.66 15.80
N GLY A 157 -16.94 55.63 15.52
CA GLY A 157 -17.29 56.90 14.92
C GLY A 157 -18.26 56.72 13.75
N THR A 158 -19.29 57.54 13.76
CA THR A 158 -20.32 57.66 12.73
C THR A 158 -19.66 57.88 11.37
N THR A 159 -19.39 56.79 10.66
CA THR A 159 -18.98 56.86 9.26
C THR A 159 -20.28 57.04 8.50
N GLN A 160 -20.45 58.22 7.86
CA GLN A 160 -21.58 58.49 6.97
C GLN A 160 -21.77 57.30 6.03
N ALA A 161 -22.98 56.73 6.04
CA ALA A 161 -23.38 55.76 5.03
C ALA A 161 -23.27 56.45 3.67
N VAL A 162 -22.26 56.07 2.89
CA VAL A 162 -22.24 56.37 1.46
C VAL A 162 -23.39 55.56 0.90
N ASP A 163 -24.38 56.27 0.37
CA ASP A 163 -25.56 55.71 -0.28
C ASP A 163 -25.13 55.02 -1.59
N THR A 164 -24.47 53.87 -1.46
CA THR A 164 -24.24 52.96 -2.57
C THR A 164 -25.60 52.32 -2.83
N GLY A 165 -26.34 52.89 -3.80
CA GLY A 165 -27.68 52.44 -4.15
C GLY A 165 -27.75 50.92 -4.16
N ILE A 166 -28.59 50.37 -3.29
CA ILE A 166 -28.91 48.94 -3.27
C ILE A 166 -29.30 48.58 -4.70
N LEU A 167 -28.54 47.66 -5.32
CA LEU A 167 -28.78 47.19 -6.68
C LEU A 167 -30.20 46.60 -6.75
N GLN A 168 -31.16 47.42 -7.18
CA GLN A 168 -32.53 46.99 -7.39
C GLN A 168 -32.53 45.98 -8.55
N GLY A 169 -32.69 44.69 -8.22
CA GLY A 169 -32.91 43.63 -9.20
C GLY A 169 -31.93 42.45 -9.18
N GLY A 170 -30.93 42.43 -8.30
CA GLY A 170 -30.15 41.21 -8.03
C GLY A 170 -30.83 40.35 -6.95
N PRO A 171 -30.64 39.01 -6.92
CA PRO A 171 -31.00 38.22 -5.75
C PRO A 171 -30.29 38.83 -4.53
N ALA A 172 -31.05 39.31 -3.55
CA ALA A 172 -30.49 39.85 -2.33
C ALA A 172 -29.77 38.72 -1.59
N VAL A 173 -28.51 38.93 -1.21
CA VAL A 173 -27.75 38.00 -0.35
C VAL A 173 -28.53 37.85 0.95
N THR A 174 -28.91 36.63 1.30
CA THR A 174 -29.70 36.40 2.51
C THR A 174 -28.81 36.19 3.74
N PRO A 175 -29.32 36.37 4.96
CA PRO A 175 -28.58 36.04 6.18
C PRO A 175 -28.09 34.59 6.24
N GLU A 176 -28.82 33.65 5.62
CA GLU A 176 -28.43 32.25 5.47
C GLU A 176 -27.19 32.12 4.57
N ASP A 177 -27.15 32.85 3.46
CA ASP A 177 -26.02 32.84 2.52
C ASP A 177 -24.73 33.34 3.20
N ILE A 178 -24.84 34.38 4.04
CA ILE A 178 -23.72 34.93 4.81
C ILE A 178 -23.19 33.89 5.81
N LEU A 179 -24.06 33.22 6.55
CA LEU A 179 -23.67 32.16 7.50
C LEU A 179 -23.07 30.95 6.80
N ALA A 180 -23.65 30.53 5.66
CA ALA A 180 -23.11 29.45 4.85
C ALA A 180 -21.70 29.79 4.36
N HIS A 181 -21.48 31.02 3.88
CA HIS A 181 -20.17 31.50 3.47
C HIS A 181 -19.18 31.53 4.64
N ALA A 182 -19.55 32.10 5.79
CA ALA A 182 -18.67 32.17 6.96
C ALA A 182 -18.23 30.77 7.44
N ARG A 183 -19.15 29.80 7.42
CA ARG A 183 -18.86 28.39 7.72
C ARG A 183 -17.84 27.81 6.74
N ASP A 184 -18.10 27.95 5.44
CA ASP A 184 -17.26 27.35 4.40
C ASP A 184 -15.87 27.99 4.36
N TYR A 185 -15.79 29.31 4.56
CA TYR A 185 -14.54 30.04 4.70
C TYR A 185 -13.76 29.60 5.96
N GLY A 186 -14.44 29.47 7.11
CA GLY A 186 -13.82 28.98 8.33
C GLY A 186 -13.26 27.55 8.18
N GLN A 187 -13.95 26.67 7.45
CA GLN A 187 -13.44 25.34 7.11
C GLN A 187 -12.19 25.41 6.22
N TRP A 188 -12.21 26.25 5.18
CA TRP A 188 -11.07 26.45 4.30
C TRP A 188 -9.85 26.99 5.05
N ALA A 189 -10.03 27.99 5.92
CA ALA A 189 -8.95 28.58 6.71
C ALA A 189 -8.28 27.54 7.63
N ARG A 190 -9.07 26.73 8.34
CA ARG A 190 -8.55 25.64 9.18
C ARG A 190 -7.84 24.55 8.36
N ALA A 191 -8.37 24.19 7.20
CA ALA A 191 -7.73 23.23 6.30
C ALA A 191 -6.40 23.74 5.75
N MET A 192 -6.31 25.04 5.44
CA MET A 192 -5.06 25.69 5.02
C MET A 192 -4.04 25.70 6.17
N GLN A 193 -4.47 26.07 7.38
CA GLN A 193 -3.60 26.05 8.56
C GLN A 193 -3.05 24.64 8.84
N ALA A 194 -3.89 23.61 8.75
CA ALA A 194 -3.44 22.22 8.93
C ALA A 194 -2.38 21.80 7.89
N GLN A 195 -2.55 22.21 6.62
CA GLN A 195 -1.56 21.97 5.57
C GLN A 195 -0.24 22.69 5.86
N CYS A 196 -0.29 23.96 6.24
CA CYS A 196 0.90 24.71 6.63
C CYS A 196 1.63 24.06 7.81
N ASN A 197 0.89 23.64 8.84
CA ASN A 197 1.48 22.94 9.99
C ASN A 197 2.13 21.61 9.58
N ALA A 198 1.49 20.83 8.72
CA ALA A 198 2.07 19.58 8.22
C ALA A 198 3.37 19.81 7.43
N LEU A 199 3.46 20.90 6.66
CA LEU A 199 4.69 21.28 5.95
C LEU A 199 5.80 21.72 6.92
N ILE A 200 5.45 22.45 7.97
CA ILE A 200 6.39 22.85 9.04
C ILE A 200 6.95 21.62 9.75
N ASP A 201 6.07 20.68 10.13
CA ASP A 201 6.45 19.44 10.80
C ASP A 201 7.37 18.60 9.91
N TRP A 202 7.06 18.49 8.61
CA TRP A 202 7.91 17.80 7.65
C TRP A 202 9.29 18.45 7.51
N ALA A 203 9.35 19.77 7.37
CA ALA A 203 10.62 20.51 7.25
C ALA A 203 11.48 20.37 8.52
N THR A 204 10.85 20.45 9.69
CA THR A 204 11.52 20.26 10.99
C THR A 204 12.03 18.82 11.14
N GLY A 205 11.24 17.84 10.71
CA GLY A 205 11.61 16.42 10.71
C GLY A 205 12.81 16.11 9.81
N LEU A 206 12.92 16.77 8.66
CA LEU A 206 14.09 16.67 7.78
C LEU A 206 15.34 17.26 8.42
N GLN A 207 15.25 18.45 9.02
CA GLN A 207 16.38 19.07 9.72
C GLN A 207 16.87 18.21 10.90
N ALA A 208 15.96 17.57 11.63
CA ALA A 208 16.31 16.65 12.73
C ALA A 208 17.00 15.36 12.24
N LYS A 209 16.83 14.99 10.96
CA LYS A 209 17.49 13.84 10.33
C LYS A 209 18.87 14.21 9.77
N GLU A 210 19.04 15.44 9.28
CA GLU A 210 20.33 15.97 8.79
C GLU A 210 21.34 16.22 9.93
N VAL A 211 20.86 16.59 11.12
CA VAL A 211 21.69 16.90 12.30
C VAL A 211 22.13 15.63 13.07
N ARG A 212 21.55 14.47 12.78
CA ARG A 212 21.97 13.18 13.35
C ARG A 212 22.88 12.45 12.34
N PRO A 213 24.21 12.39 12.57
CA PRO A 213 25.13 11.63 11.72
C PRO A 213 24.84 10.11 11.77
#